data_AF-A0A7S3CC19-F1
#
_entry.id   AF-A0A7S3CC19-F1
#
_cell.length_a   1.000
_cell.length_b   1.000
_cell.length_c   1.000
_cell.angle_alpha   90.00
_cell.angle_beta   90.00
_cell.angle_gamma   90.00
#
_symmetry.space_group_name_H-M   'P 1'
#
loop_
_entity.id
_entity.type
_entity.pdbx_description
1 polymer ?
#
loop_
_entity_poly.entity_id
_entity_poly.type
_entity_poly.pdbx_seq_one_letter_code
_entity_poly.pdbx_strand_id
1 'polypeptide(L)'
;MGLDLSGDPVKQHDFLNLLVLPLIALGSTVATWTRNPRVSVTVINTLLSYMACDALYIALRPQSVPSAKLVLFHHFVSVCGLSHGVRYPSAKVLVASYGLIEIHTSYMTFRRLTGLRSHASELLFQATTVLVRLVIIPALVILSFKNLYELDVLFKLEGVPSLTAVLGLSFFNAQFLLKRKAMFNYTGKKE
;
A
#
# COMPACT_ATOMS: atom_id res chain seq x y z
N MET A 1 -9.11 -18.64 -20.94
CA MET A 1 -7.72 -18.87 -20.49
C MET A 1 -7.76 -18.94 -18.97
N GLY A 2 -7.68 -20.13 -18.38
CA GLY A 2 -7.69 -20.26 -16.91
C GLY A 2 -6.33 -19.82 -16.35
N LEU A 3 -6.34 -19.02 -15.28
CA LEU A 3 -5.12 -18.73 -14.53
C LEU A 3 -4.76 -19.99 -13.76
N ASP A 4 -3.68 -20.67 -14.18
CA ASP A 4 -3.10 -21.74 -13.36
C ASP A 4 -2.36 -21.11 -12.17
N LEU A 5 -2.98 -21.24 -11.00
CA LEU A 5 -2.47 -20.78 -9.71
C LEU A 5 -1.76 -21.91 -8.96
N SER A 6 -1.79 -23.15 -9.45
CA SER A 6 -1.24 -24.29 -8.72
C SER A 6 0.28 -24.20 -8.64
N GLY A 7 0.83 -24.45 -7.45
CA GLY A 7 2.28 -24.52 -7.23
C GLY A 7 3.08 -23.21 -7.31
N ASP A 8 2.48 -22.05 -7.62
CA ASP A 8 3.16 -20.75 -7.71
C ASP A 8 2.72 -19.79 -6.58
N PRO A 9 3.50 -19.67 -5.48
CA PRO A 9 3.17 -18.78 -4.37
C PRO A 9 3.03 -17.31 -4.75
N VAL A 10 3.72 -16.85 -5.81
CA VAL A 10 3.64 -15.45 -6.27
C VAL A 10 2.32 -15.20 -6.94
N LYS A 11 1.90 -16.08 -7.87
CA LYS A 11 0.59 -15.94 -8.53
C LYS A 11 -0.58 -16.08 -7.57
N GLN A 12 -0.47 -16.97 -6.59
CA GLN A 12 -1.49 -17.12 -5.54
C GLN A 12 -1.61 -15.83 -4.71
N HIS A 13 -0.48 -15.28 -4.26
CA HIS A 13 -0.44 -14.01 -3.53
C HIS A 13 -1.02 -12.85 -4.36
N ASP A 14 -0.62 -12.75 -5.63
CA ASP A 14 -1.11 -11.73 -6.55
C ASP A 14 -2.60 -11.81 -6.79
N PHE A 15 -3.11 -13.02 -6.98
CA PHE A 15 -4.54 -13.26 -7.16
C PHE A 15 -5.33 -12.81 -5.93
N LEU A 16 -4.90 -13.21 -4.73
CA LEU A 16 -5.54 -12.78 -3.47
C LEU A 16 -5.50 -11.26 -3.31
N ASN A 17 -4.36 -10.62 -3.62
CA ASN A 17 -4.23 -9.17 -3.57
C ASN A 17 -5.19 -8.47 -4.53
N LEU A 18 -5.41 -9.01 -5.74
CA LEU A 18 -6.36 -8.44 -6.70
C LEU A 18 -7.83 -8.57 -6.28
N LEU A 19 -8.17 -9.47 -5.37
CA LEU A 19 -9.52 -9.54 -4.82
C LEU A 19 -9.80 -8.39 -3.82
N VAL A 20 -8.75 -7.84 -3.19
CA VAL A 20 -8.90 -6.94 -2.04
C VAL A 20 -8.37 -5.53 -2.34
N LEU A 21 -7.16 -5.39 -2.88
CA LEU A 21 -6.50 -4.10 -3.09
C LEU A 21 -7.29 -3.13 -3.99
N PRO A 22 -7.94 -3.57 -5.09
CA PRO A 22 -8.75 -2.66 -5.90
C PRO A 22 -9.95 -2.10 -5.13
N LEU A 23 -10.54 -2.89 -4.24
CA LEU A 23 -11.66 -2.45 -3.40
C LEU A 23 -11.19 -1.45 -2.34
N ILE A 24 -10.01 -1.67 -1.75
CA ILE A 24 -9.38 -0.71 -0.85
C ILE A 24 -9.09 0.61 -1.57
N ALA A 25 -8.51 0.55 -2.78
CA ALA A 25 -8.22 1.72 -3.59
C ALA A 25 -9.49 2.53 -3.93
N LEU A 26 -10.55 1.84 -4.33
CA LEU A 26 -11.85 2.45 -4.59
C LEU A 26 -12.45 3.07 -3.33
N GLY A 27 -12.48 2.33 -2.22
CA GLY A 27 -12.96 2.84 -0.93
C GLY A 27 -12.20 4.07 -0.46
N SER A 28 -10.88 4.08 -0.63
CA SER A 28 -10.00 5.20 -0.29
C SER A 28 -10.29 6.42 -1.16
N THR A 29 -10.57 6.21 -2.45
CA THR A 29 -10.98 7.27 -3.39
C THR A 29 -12.30 7.88 -2.97
N VAL A 30 -13.31 7.05 -2.67
CA VAL A 30 -14.62 7.50 -2.20
C VAL A 30 -14.50 8.24 -0.85
N ALA A 31 -13.73 7.70 0.10
CA ALA A 31 -13.49 8.33 1.39
C ALA A 31 -12.85 9.71 1.24
N THR A 32 -11.85 9.83 0.36
CA THR A 32 -11.13 11.08 0.10
C THR A 32 -12.02 12.11 -0.59
N TRP A 33 -12.77 11.69 -1.62
CA TRP A 33 -13.65 12.56 -2.40
C TRP A 33 -14.82 13.08 -1.57
N THR A 34 -15.53 12.19 -0.87
CA THR A 34 -16.72 12.53 -0.08
C THR A 34 -16.38 13.11 1.29
N ARG A 35 -15.13 12.98 1.74
CA ARG A 35 -14.68 13.27 3.10
C ARG A 35 -15.53 12.60 4.18
N ASN A 36 -16.15 11.45 3.86
CA ASN A 36 -17.06 10.76 4.77
C ASN A 36 -16.29 9.96 5.83
N PRO A 37 -16.43 10.28 7.14
CA PRO A 37 -15.71 9.58 8.20
C PRO A 37 -16.11 8.10 8.34
N ARG A 38 -17.35 7.73 8.00
CA ARG A 38 -17.81 6.33 8.10
C ARG A 38 -17.10 5.46 7.08
N VAL A 39 -17.06 5.91 5.82
CA VAL A 39 -16.31 5.22 4.75
C VAL A 39 -14.82 5.17 5.12
N SER A 40 -14.28 6.26 5.68
CA SER A 40 -12.88 6.32 6.11
C SER A 40 -12.56 5.26 7.17
N VAL A 41 -13.43 5.08 8.18
CA VAL A 41 -13.25 4.03 9.21
C VAL A 41 -13.30 2.64 8.59
N THR A 42 -14.26 2.38 7.69
CA THR A 42 -14.34 1.09 6.98
C THR A 42 -13.04 0.81 6.21
N VAL A 43 -12.52 1.79 5.48
CA VAL A 43 -11.25 1.67 4.74
C VAL A 43 -10.08 1.36 5.68
N ILE A 44 -9.95 2.09 6.78
CA ILE A 44 -8.87 1.89 7.76
C ILE A 44 -8.93 0.49 8.37
N ASN A 45 -10.11 0.03 8.78
CA ASN A 45 -10.28 -1.30 9.37
C ASN A 45 -10.02 -2.43 8.36
N THR A 46 -10.42 -2.24 7.10
CA THR A 46 -10.12 -3.16 6.01
C THR A 46 -8.61 -3.21 5.74
N LEU A 47 -7.93 -2.06 5.69
CA LEU A 47 -6.48 -1.99 5.52
C LEU A 47 -5.73 -2.65 6.68
N LEU A 48 -6.13 -2.42 7.92
CA LEU A 48 -5.52 -3.07 9.09
C LEU A 48 -5.66 -4.60 9.02
N SER A 49 -6.86 -5.08 8.73
CA SER A 49 -7.13 -6.52 8.58
C SER A 49 -6.33 -7.11 7.42
N TYR A 50 -6.30 -6.43 6.27
CA TYR A 50 -5.54 -6.84 5.10
C TYR A 50 -4.03 -6.92 5.40
N MET A 51 -3.45 -5.89 6.02
CA MET A 51 -2.02 -5.86 6.35
C MET A 51 -1.63 -7.01 7.30
N ALA A 52 -2.50 -7.32 8.27
CA ALA A 52 -2.28 -8.45 9.19
C ALA A 52 -2.34 -9.80 8.47
N CYS A 53 -3.37 -10.04 7.67
CA CYS A 53 -3.52 -11.27 6.90
C CYS A 53 -2.38 -11.45 5.89
N ASP A 54 -2.00 -10.39 5.18
CA ASP A 54 -0.95 -10.44 4.17
C ASP A 54 0.45 -10.59 4.81
N ALA A 55 0.68 -9.96 5.97
CA ALA A 55 1.90 -10.19 6.74
C ALA A 55 2.03 -11.65 7.19
N LEU A 56 0.94 -12.26 7.68
CA LEU A 56 0.93 -13.67 8.06
C LEU A 56 1.18 -14.57 6.84
N TYR A 57 0.56 -14.28 5.70
CA TYR A 57 0.79 -15.02 4.45
C TYR A 57 2.26 -14.96 4.04
N ILE A 58 2.85 -13.77 4.00
CA ILE A 58 4.26 -13.56 3.61
C ILE A 58 5.22 -14.20 4.62
N ALA A 59 4.91 -14.17 5.91
CA ALA A 59 5.72 -14.83 6.93
C ALA A 59 5.75 -16.35 6.75
N LEU A 60 4.63 -16.96 6.35
CA LEU A 60 4.52 -18.39 6.07
C LEU A 60 5.07 -18.79 4.70
N ARG A 61 5.09 -17.87 3.73
CA ARG A 61 5.53 -18.10 2.35
C ARG A 61 6.41 -16.95 1.84
N PRO A 62 7.62 -16.77 2.39
CA PRO A 62 8.47 -15.61 2.10
C PRO A 62 8.88 -15.48 0.61
N GLN A 63 8.81 -16.57 -0.15
CA GLN A 63 9.07 -16.61 -1.59
C GLN A 63 7.97 -15.97 -2.45
N SER A 64 6.78 -15.68 -1.89
CA SER A 64 5.67 -15.04 -2.61
C SER A 64 5.98 -13.59 -3.03
N VAL A 65 6.96 -12.97 -2.39
CA VAL A 65 7.38 -11.58 -2.66
C VAL A 65 8.89 -11.47 -2.89
N PRO A 66 9.38 -10.42 -3.59
CA PRO A 66 10.81 -10.27 -3.88
C PRO A 66 11.69 -10.10 -2.63
N SER A 67 11.12 -9.53 -1.55
CA SER A 67 11.81 -9.33 -0.28
C SER A 67 10.80 -9.31 0.87
N ALA A 68 10.61 -10.46 1.51
CA ALA A 68 9.70 -10.59 2.65
C ALA A 68 10.02 -9.58 3.75
N LYS A 69 11.30 -9.38 4.07
CA LYS A 69 11.73 -8.41 5.10
C LYS A 69 11.28 -6.98 4.80
N LEU A 70 11.43 -6.54 3.54
CA LEU A 70 11.05 -5.18 3.14
C LEU A 70 9.53 -4.99 3.14
N VAL A 71 8.78 -5.99 2.70
CA VAL A 71 7.31 -5.93 2.69
C VAL A 71 6.74 -6.02 4.11
N LEU A 72 7.28 -6.88 4.98
CA LEU A 72 6.88 -6.94 6.39
C LEU A 72 7.20 -5.65 7.15
N PHE A 73 8.36 -5.03 6.87
CA PHE A 73 8.67 -3.70 7.38
C PHE A 73 7.63 -2.67 6.91
N HIS A 74 7.27 -2.70 5.62
CA HIS A 74 6.20 -1.85 5.09
C HIS A 74 4.87 -2.05 5.83
N HIS A 75 4.45 -3.30 6.07
CA HIS A 75 3.21 -3.57 6.79
C HIS A 75 3.26 -3.03 8.22
N PHE A 76 4.39 -3.22 8.91
CA PHE A 76 4.58 -2.67 10.25
C PHE A 76 4.41 -1.14 10.26
N VAL A 77 5.13 -0.41 9.40
CA VAL A 77 5.03 1.06 9.37
C VAL A 77 3.67 1.53 8.85
N SER A 78 3.02 0.79 7.94
CA SER A 78 1.64 1.04 7.50
C SER A 78 0.66 0.90 8.66
N VAL A 79 0.76 -0.14 9.48
CA VAL A 79 -0.09 -0.33 10.67
C VAL A 79 0.12 0.80 11.67
N CYS A 80 1.37 1.23 11.90
CA CYS A 80 1.63 2.42 12.73
C CYS A 80 0.89 3.65 12.20
N GLY A 81 0.90 3.87 10.88
CA GLY A 81 0.19 5.01 10.25
C GLY A 81 -1.33 4.89 10.32
N LEU A 82 -1.86 3.68 10.12
CA LEU A 82 -3.29 3.40 10.20
C LEU A 82 -3.82 3.58 11.64
N SER A 83 -3.02 3.24 12.65
CA SER A 83 -3.37 3.44 14.05
C SER A 83 -3.65 4.91 14.40
N HIS A 84 -3.03 5.85 13.67
CA HIS A 84 -3.28 7.29 13.82
C HIS A 84 -4.74 7.65 13.57
N GLY A 85 -5.37 7.07 12.54
CA GLY A 85 -6.76 7.34 12.19
C GLY A 85 -7.76 6.66 13.15
N VAL A 86 -7.33 5.61 13.84
CA VAL A 86 -8.09 4.99 14.94
C VAL A 86 -8.04 5.89 16.17
N ARG A 87 -6.85 6.42 16.50
CA ARG A 87 -6.62 7.26 17.69
C ARG A 87 -7.20 8.67 17.57
N TYR A 88 -7.10 9.30 16.40
CA TYR A 88 -7.50 10.69 16.17
C TYR A 88 -8.65 10.76 15.15
N PRO A 89 -9.91 10.99 15.59
CA PRO A 89 -11.06 11.03 14.70
C PRO A 89 -10.96 12.05 13.56
N SER A 90 -10.32 13.19 13.81
CA SER A 90 -10.11 14.25 12.80
C SER A 90 -9.16 13.82 11.67
N ALA A 91 -8.30 12.82 11.90
CA ALA A 91 -7.34 12.33 10.92
C ALA A 91 -7.88 11.20 10.02
N LYS A 92 -9.09 10.68 10.28
CA LYS A 92 -9.64 9.50 9.58
C LYS A 92 -9.64 9.62 8.06
N VAL A 93 -10.05 10.77 7.52
CA VAL A 93 -10.10 10.99 6.07
C VAL A 93 -8.69 10.98 5.47
N LEU A 94 -7.73 11.65 6.12
CA LEU A 94 -6.33 11.64 5.70
C LEU A 94 -5.76 10.22 5.73
N VAL A 95 -5.96 9.50 6.83
CA VAL A 95 -5.40 8.14 6.98
C VAL A 95 -6.06 7.16 6.01
N ALA A 96 -7.37 7.28 5.73
CA ALA A 96 -8.03 6.49 4.70
C ALA A 96 -7.48 6.77 3.31
N SER A 97 -7.03 8.00 3.02
CA SER A 97 -6.43 8.34 1.73
C SER A 97 -5.07 7.65 1.49
N TYR A 98 -4.44 7.06 2.50
CA TYR A 98 -3.24 6.24 2.32
C TYR A 98 -3.50 5.05 1.38
N GLY A 99 -4.71 4.48 1.39
CA GLY A 99 -5.06 3.38 0.49
C GLY A 99 -5.17 3.78 -0.99
N LEU A 100 -5.04 5.07 -1.35
CA LEU A 100 -4.91 5.51 -2.75
C LEU A 100 -3.65 4.92 -3.41
N ILE A 101 -2.62 4.59 -2.63
CA ILE A 101 -1.41 3.95 -3.16
C ILE A 101 -1.71 2.59 -3.77
N GLU A 102 -2.79 1.94 -3.32
CA GLU A 102 -3.19 0.62 -3.81
C GLU A 102 -3.74 0.66 -5.23
N ILE A 103 -4.03 1.83 -5.80
CA ILE A 103 -4.30 1.97 -7.25
C ILE A 103 -3.09 1.47 -8.04
N HIS A 104 -1.89 1.94 -7.69
CA HIS A 104 -0.66 1.53 -8.36
C HIS A 104 -0.32 0.07 -8.05
N THR A 105 -0.43 -0.34 -6.79
CA THR A 105 -0.15 -1.73 -6.40
C THR A 105 -1.08 -2.70 -7.13
N SER A 106 -2.39 -2.42 -7.18
CA SER A 106 -3.37 -3.24 -7.90
C SER A 106 -3.02 -3.35 -9.38
N TYR A 107 -2.72 -2.23 -10.04
CA TYR A 107 -2.38 -2.26 -11.46
C TYR A 107 -1.08 -3.00 -11.75
N MET A 108 -0.07 -2.81 -10.90
CA MET A 108 1.18 -3.57 -10.95
C MET A 108 0.93 -5.09 -10.83
N THR A 109 0.18 -5.50 -9.81
CA THR A 109 -0.15 -6.91 -9.55
C THR A 109 -0.93 -7.51 -10.70
N PHE A 110 -1.90 -6.77 -11.25
CA PHE A 110 -2.66 -7.18 -12.43
C PHE A 110 -1.76 -7.45 -13.64
N ARG A 111 -0.81 -6.55 -13.94
CA ARG A 111 0.14 -6.74 -15.03
C ARG A 111 1.07 -7.94 -14.81
N ARG A 112 1.49 -8.19 -13.57
CA ARG A 112 2.33 -9.34 -13.22
C ARG A 112 1.57 -10.65 -13.42
N LEU A 113 0.32 -10.72 -12.96
CA LEU A 113 -0.51 -11.92 -13.07
C LEU A 113 -0.93 -12.23 -14.52
N THR A 114 -1.26 -11.21 -15.30
CA THR A 114 -1.77 -11.38 -16.69
C THR A 114 -0.67 -11.37 -17.76
N GLY A 115 0.54 -10.90 -17.43
CA GLY A 115 1.60 -10.68 -18.42
C GLY A 115 1.31 -9.53 -19.39
N LEU A 116 0.37 -8.63 -19.10
CA LEU A 116 -0.01 -7.54 -19.99
C LEU A 116 1.12 -6.50 -20.17
N ARG A 117 1.73 -6.48 -21.36
CA ARG A 117 2.87 -5.61 -21.71
C ARG A 117 2.67 -4.76 -22.98
N SER A 118 1.43 -4.48 -23.38
CA SER A 118 1.15 -3.60 -24.53
C SER A 118 1.68 -2.16 -24.31
N HIS A 119 1.93 -1.42 -25.39
CA HIS A 119 2.39 -0.01 -25.31
C HIS A 119 1.45 0.87 -24.48
N ALA A 120 0.13 0.74 -24.68
CA ALA A 120 -0.87 1.47 -23.90
C ALA A 120 -0.81 1.11 -22.40
N SER A 121 -0.63 -0.19 -22.08
CA SER A 121 -0.46 -0.65 -20.69
C SER A 121 0.81 -0.11 -20.06
N GLU A 122 1.92 -0.04 -20.80
CA GLU A 122 3.17 0.54 -20.30
C GLU A 122 3.05 2.05 -20.06
N LEU A 123 2.38 2.79 -20.95
CA LEU A 123 2.14 4.22 -20.76
C LEU A 123 1.27 4.48 -19.52
N LEU A 124 0.15 3.76 -19.38
CA LEU A 124 -0.73 3.85 -18.22
C LEU A 124 0.02 3.49 -16.93
N PHE A 125 0.91 2.50 -17.00
CA PHE A 125 1.72 2.08 -15.87
C PHE A 125 2.69 3.17 -15.42
N GLN A 126 3.38 3.81 -16.36
CA GLN A 126 4.29 4.92 -16.07
C GLN A 126 3.52 6.13 -15.52
N ALA A 127 2.39 6.49 -16.13
CA ALA A 127 1.54 7.57 -15.65
C ALA A 127 1.07 7.31 -14.20
N THR A 128 0.58 6.10 -13.92
CA THR A 128 0.13 5.71 -12.57
C THR A 128 1.31 5.68 -11.59
N THR A 129 2.49 5.25 -12.03
CA THR A 129 3.72 5.27 -11.21
C THR A 129 4.08 6.69 -10.81
N VAL A 130 4.14 7.62 -11.77
CA VAL A 130 4.46 9.03 -11.50
C VAL A 130 3.42 9.64 -10.57
N LEU A 131 2.13 9.48 -10.89
CA LEU A 131 1.04 10.02 -10.10
C LEU A 131 1.07 9.51 -8.66
N VAL A 132 1.18 8.20 -8.45
CA VAL A 132 1.14 7.65 -7.08
C VAL A 132 2.46 7.89 -6.34
N ARG A 133 3.60 7.56 -6.96
CA ARG A 133 4.90 7.51 -6.26
C ARG A 133 5.56 8.87 -6.11
N LEU A 134 5.34 9.79 -7.05
CA LEU A 134 5.98 11.10 -7.08
C LEU A 134 5.05 12.26 -6.75
N VAL A 135 3.73 12.06 -6.77
CA VAL A 135 2.75 13.11 -6.44
C VAL A 135 1.98 12.75 -5.16
N ILE A 136 1.21 11.65 -5.18
CA ILE A 136 0.32 11.29 -4.06
C ILE A 136 1.11 10.98 -2.79
N ILE A 137 2.11 10.10 -2.84
CA ILE A 137 2.87 9.73 -1.63
C ILE A 137 3.58 10.94 -1.00
N PRO A 138 4.33 11.78 -1.76
CA PRO A 138 4.91 13.00 -1.19
C PRO A 138 3.87 13.97 -0.63
N ALA A 139 2.73 14.14 -1.29
CA ALA A 139 1.64 14.98 -0.77
C ALA A 139 1.10 14.43 0.56
N LEU A 140 0.87 13.12 0.66
CA LEU A 140 0.42 12.48 1.90
C LEU A 140 1.43 12.64 3.04
N VAL A 141 2.73 12.57 2.75
CA VAL A 141 3.81 12.82 3.73
C VAL A 141 3.70 14.24 4.31
N ILE A 142 3.59 15.25 3.43
CA ILE A 142 3.45 16.66 3.85
C ILE A 142 2.18 16.85 4.70
N LEU A 143 1.05 16.31 4.23
CA LEU A 143 -0.22 16.39 4.94
C LEU A 143 -0.17 15.68 6.31
N SER A 144 0.57 14.57 6.40
CA SER A 144 0.77 13.84 7.65
C SER A 144 1.58 14.65 8.66
N PHE A 145 2.69 15.27 8.23
CA PHE A 145 3.46 16.16 9.10
C PHE A 145 2.63 17.34 9.58
N LYS A 146 1.87 17.97 8.68
CA LYS A 146 0.94 19.04 9.03
C LYS A 146 -0.08 18.57 10.05
N ASN A 147 -0.69 17.40 9.85
CA ASN A 147 -1.69 16.87 10.77
C ASN A 147 -1.09 16.54 12.16
N LEU A 148 0.12 15.99 12.22
CA LEU A 148 0.81 15.73 13.49
C LEU A 148 1.16 17.02 14.24
N TYR A 149 1.52 18.07 13.51
CA TYR A 149 1.76 19.40 14.07
C TYR A 149 0.47 20.04 14.58
N GLU A 150 -0.61 20.01 13.79
CA GLU A 150 -1.91 20.58 14.17
C GLU A 150 -2.57 19.86 15.36
N LEU A 151 -2.31 18.56 15.51
CA LEU A 151 -2.75 17.79 16.68
C LEU A 151 -1.84 17.96 17.90
N ASP A 152 -0.76 18.74 17.79
CA ASP A 152 0.26 18.93 18.82
C ASP A 152 0.82 17.59 19.36
N VAL A 153 1.10 16.65 18.47
CA VAL A 153 1.67 15.33 18.82
C VAL A 153 2.99 15.03 18.12
N LEU A 154 3.44 15.88 17.19
CA LEU A 154 4.63 15.66 16.39
C LEU A 154 5.89 15.33 17.21
N PHE A 155 6.09 15.99 18.36
CA PHE A 155 7.23 15.80 19.24
C PHE A 155 6.88 15.08 20.55
N LYS A 156 5.70 14.44 20.60
CA LYS A 156 5.22 13.70 21.79
C LYS A 156 5.28 12.20 21.52
N LEU A 157 5.38 11.42 22.60
CA LEU A 157 5.37 9.94 22.53
C LEU A 157 4.15 9.39 21.78
N GLU A 158 3.02 10.08 21.87
CA GLU A 158 1.79 9.71 21.18
C GLU A 158 1.88 9.78 19.65
N GLY A 159 2.70 10.69 19.12
CA GLY A 159 2.91 10.86 17.68
C GLY A 159 4.02 9.97 17.11
N VAL A 160 4.79 9.27 17.94
CA VAL A 160 5.90 8.42 17.51
C VAL A 160 5.47 7.34 16.50
N PRO A 161 4.36 6.59 16.69
CA PRO A 161 3.91 5.63 15.69
C PRO A 161 3.64 6.28 14.32
N SER A 162 2.95 7.41 14.32
CA SER A 162 2.61 8.14 13.09
C SER A 162 3.84 8.72 12.41
N LEU A 163 4.79 9.28 13.17
CA LEU A 163 6.06 9.77 12.64
C LEU A 163 6.90 8.62 12.05
N THR A 164 6.93 7.48 12.75
CA THR A 164 7.56 6.24 12.25
C THR A 164 6.95 5.80 10.93
N ALA A 165 5.62 5.87 10.80
CA ALA A 165 4.92 5.57 9.57
C ALA A 165 5.32 6.52 8.43
N VAL A 166 5.31 7.83 8.67
CA VAL A 166 5.66 8.82 7.65
C VAL A 166 7.08 8.63 7.14
N LEU A 167 8.05 8.46 8.04
CA LEU A 167 9.45 8.26 7.66
C LEU A 167 9.67 6.88 7.00
N GLY A 168 9.08 5.84 7.58
CA GLY A 168 9.22 4.46 7.09
C GLY A 168 8.59 4.24 5.72
N LEU A 169 7.41 4.81 5.47
CA LEU A 169 6.74 4.75 4.17
C LEU A 169 7.48 5.59 3.12
N SER A 170 8.06 6.72 3.51
CA SER A 170 8.93 7.52 2.63
C SER A 170 10.17 6.73 2.21
N PHE A 171 10.82 6.06 3.17
CA PHE A 171 11.94 5.16 2.90
C PHE A 171 11.53 4.01 1.99
N PHE A 172 10.40 3.35 2.26
CA PHE A 172 9.88 2.28 1.42
C PHE A 172 9.60 2.76 0.00
N ASN A 173 9.01 3.95 -0.19
CA ASN A 173 8.75 4.54 -1.50
C ASN A 173 10.06 4.79 -2.28
N ALA A 174 11.09 5.31 -1.61
CA ALA A 174 12.41 5.48 -2.22
C ALA A 174 13.02 4.13 -2.64
N GLN A 175 12.99 3.13 -1.76
CA GLN A 175 13.44 1.77 -2.09
C GLN A 175 12.65 1.18 -3.27
N PHE A 176 11.34 1.43 -3.32
CA PHE A 176 10.49 0.97 -4.40
C PHE A 176 10.92 1.57 -5.75
N LEU A 177 11.15 2.88 -5.79
CA LEU A 177 11.60 3.58 -7.00
C LEU A 177 12.96 3.09 -7.49
N LEU A 178 13.91 2.84 -6.57
CA LEU A 178 15.25 2.32 -6.89
C LEU A 178 15.21 0.89 -7.42
N LYS A 179 14.38 0.02 -6.81
CA LYS A 179 14.32 -1.42 -7.13
C LYS A 179 13.17 -1.79 -8.06
N ARG A 180 12.54 -0.81 -8.71
CA ARG A 180 11.28 -0.96 -9.46
C ARG A 180 11.33 -2.15 -10.43
N LYS A 181 12.37 -2.24 -11.28
CA LYS A 181 12.52 -3.30 -12.28
C LYS A 181 12.58 -4.70 -11.67
N ALA A 182 13.28 -4.84 -10.54
CA ALA A 182 13.43 -6.11 -9.85
C ALA A 182 12.11 -6.59 -9.21
N MET A 183 11.30 -5.67 -8.67
CA MET A 183 10.00 -6.05 -8.09
C MET A 183 8.95 -6.38 -9.16
N PHE A 184 8.99 -5.71 -10.31
CA PHE A 184 8.02 -5.94 -11.40
C PHE A 184 8.24 -7.26 -12.13
N ASN A 185 9.49 -7.67 -12.30
CA ASN A 185 9.82 -8.88 -13.05
C ASN A 185 10.07 -10.09 -12.13
N TYR A 186 9.68 -9.99 -10.85
CA TYR A 186 9.84 -11.08 -9.91
C TYR A 186 8.89 -12.24 -10.26
N THR A 187 9.49 -13.34 -10.68
CA THR A 187 8.88 -14.67 -10.74
C THR A 187 9.57 -15.45 -9.61
N GLY A 188 8.82 -16.06 -8.70
CA GLY A 188 9.39 -16.69 -7.50
C GLY A 188 10.60 -17.58 -7.79
N LYS A 189 11.54 -17.69 -6.84
CA LYS A 189 12.66 -18.64 -7.00
C LYS A 189 12.09 -20.05 -7.16
N LYS A 190 12.39 -20.71 -8.28
CA LYS A 190 12.21 -22.15 -8.41
C LYS A 190 13.28 -22.80 -7.54
N GLU A 191 12.85 -23.44 -6.47
CA GLU A 191 13.70 -24.39 -5.72
C GLU A 191 13.86 -25.68 -6.55
#